data_AF-A0A6J1YDW8-F1
#
_entry.id   AF-A0A6J1YDW8-F1
#
_cell.length_a   1.000
_cell.length_b   1.000
_cell.length_c   1.000
_cell.angle_alpha   90.00
_cell.angle_beta   90.00
_cell.angle_gamma   90.00
#
_symmetry.space_group_name_H-M   'P 1'
#
loop_
_entity.id
_entity.type
_entity.pdbx_description
1 polymer ?
#
loop_
_entity_poly.entity_id
_entity_poly.type
_entity_poly.pdbx_seq_one_letter_code
_entity_poly.pdbx_strand_id
1 'polypeptide(L)'
;MAAALAGLTLPAVVEELLSEMAAAVQENARIPDEHLSLLKFIFGPSAIQALDLVDRQSITLISSPSGRRIYQVLGSSGKTYTCLASCHYCSCPAFAFSVLRKSDSLLEPRAPSRSKTYSHNSLFQRRTALPT
;
A
#
# COMPACT_ATOMS: atom_id res chain seq x y z
N MET A 1 -8.48 17.94 -31.11
CA MET A 1 -7.75 18.16 -29.85
C MET A 1 -8.70 18.75 -28.81
N ALA A 2 -9.38 17.89 -28.04
CA ALA A 2 -10.09 18.22 -26.81
C ALA A 2 -10.61 16.90 -26.22
N ALA A 3 -9.75 16.15 -25.54
CA ALA A 3 -10.26 15.13 -24.63
C ALA A 3 -10.91 15.90 -23.48
N ALA A 4 -12.23 15.79 -23.40
CA ALA A 4 -13.04 16.44 -22.39
C ALA A 4 -12.47 16.11 -21.00
N LEU A 5 -12.17 17.16 -20.23
CA LEU A 5 -11.87 17.09 -18.80
C LEU A 5 -13.14 16.69 -18.03
N ALA A 6 -13.67 15.51 -18.32
CA ALA A 6 -14.74 14.89 -17.56
C ALA A 6 -14.13 14.37 -16.26
N GLY A 7 -14.20 15.21 -15.22
CA GLY A 7 -13.96 14.85 -13.82
C GLY A 7 -12.82 13.86 -13.56
N LEU A 8 -11.62 14.38 -13.29
CA LEU A 8 -10.51 13.56 -12.81
C LEU A 8 -10.89 12.91 -11.47
N THR A 9 -11.41 11.69 -11.53
CA THR A 9 -11.61 10.86 -10.34
C THR A 9 -10.29 10.20 -10.01
N LEU A 10 -9.97 10.07 -8.72
CA LEU A 10 -8.74 9.41 -8.27
C LEU A 10 -8.56 8.00 -8.89
N PRO A 11 -9.60 7.15 -9.03
CA PRO A 11 -9.46 5.88 -9.73
C PRO A 11 -9.02 6.00 -11.19
N ALA A 12 -9.57 6.96 -11.94
CA ALA A 12 -9.18 7.15 -13.34
C ALA A 12 -7.71 7.56 -13.48
N VAL A 13 -7.23 8.46 -12.60
CA VAL A 13 -5.82 8.88 -12.56
C VAL A 13 -4.90 7.71 -12.20
N VAL A 14 -5.32 6.84 -11.28
CA VAL A 14 -4.56 5.64 -10.90
C VAL A 14 -4.45 4.67 -12.09
N GLU A 15 -5.54 4.40 -12.79
CA GLU A 15 -5.54 3.49 -13.94
C GLU A 15 -4.63 4.01 -15.07
N GLU A 16 -4.69 5.32 -15.35
CA GLU A 16 -3.81 5.96 -16.34
C GLU A 16 -2.34 5.82 -15.94
N LEU A 17 -1.99 6.14 -14.69
CA LEU A 17 -0.64 5.99 -14.17
C LEU A 17 -0.13 4.55 -14.27
N LEU A 18 -0.96 3.56 -13.89
CA LEU A 18 -0.58 2.15 -13.97
C LEU A 18 -0.40 1.68 -15.42
N SER A 19 -1.19 2.19 -16.36
CA SER A 19 -1.05 1.92 -17.79
C SER A 19 0.28 2.48 -18.34
N GLU A 20 0.62 3.72 -18.00
CA GLU A 20 1.90 4.34 -18.40
C GLU A 20 3.10 3.58 -17.83
N MET A 21 3.03 3.18 -16.56
CA MET A 21 4.06 2.34 -15.93
C MET A 21 4.24 1.02 -16.66
N ALA A 22 3.13 0.35 -17.05
CA ALA A 22 3.19 -0.90 -17.80
C ALA A 22 3.85 -0.72 -19.17
N ALA A 23 3.53 0.36 -19.88
CA ALA A 23 4.16 0.71 -21.16
C ALA A 23 5.66 0.96 -21.00
N ALA A 24 6.08 1.73 -19.99
CA ALA A 24 7.48 2.01 -19.72
C ALA A 24 8.30 0.75 -19.41
N VAL A 25 7.72 -0.21 -18.66
CA VAL A 25 8.35 -1.51 -18.41
C VAL A 25 8.49 -2.31 -19.69
N GLN A 26 7.49 -2.29 -20.57
CA GLN A 26 7.54 -3.01 -21.84
C GLN A 26 8.61 -2.46 -22.79
N GLU A 27 8.82 -1.15 -22.79
CA GLU A 27 9.79 -0.47 -23.67
C GLU A 27 11.22 -0.47 -23.12
N ASN A 28 11.37 -0.13 -21.84
CA ASN A 28 12.68 0.17 -21.24
C ASN A 28 13.10 -0.83 -20.15
N ALA A 29 12.27 -1.85 -19.86
CA ALA A 29 12.45 -2.79 -18.76
C ALA A 29 12.60 -2.13 -17.38
N ARG A 30 12.18 -0.87 -17.24
CA ARG A 30 12.32 -0.05 -16.03
C ARG A 30 11.14 0.91 -15.88
N ILE A 31 10.76 1.16 -14.63
CA ILE A 31 9.75 2.18 -14.28
C ILE A 31 10.49 3.50 -14.01
N PRO A 32 10.08 4.64 -14.60
CA PRO A 32 10.70 5.94 -14.34
C PRO A 32 10.40 6.43 -12.91
N ASP A 33 11.36 7.16 -12.30
CA ASP A 33 11.26 7.65 -10.92
C ASP A 33 10.06 8.57 -10.68
N GLU A 34 9.62 9.31 -11.69
CA GLU A 34 8.44 10.18 -11.64
C GLU A 34 7.16 9.36 -11.38
N HIS A 35 7.01 8.20 -12.03
CA HIS A 35 5.86 7.32 -11.87
C HIS A 35 5.85 6.69 -10.48
N LEU A 36 7.03 6.27 -9.99
CA LEU A 36 7.19 5.76 -8.62
C LEU A 36 6.86 6.83 -7.57
N SER A 37 7.23 8.08 -7.84
CA SER A 37 6.94 9.23 -6.96
C SER A 37 5.45 9.52 -6.91
N LEU A 38 4.75 9.50 -8.05
CA LEU A 38 3.29 9.65 -8.13
C LEU A 38 2.57 8.50 -7.43
N LEU A 39 3.01 7.26 -7.64
CA LEU A 39 2.43 6.08 -6.99
C LEU A 39 2.53 6.19 -5.46
N LYS A 40 3.68 6.63 -4.95
CA LYS A 40 3.91 6.89 -3.52
C LYS A 40 3.06 8.06 -3.01
N PHE A 41 2.84 9.09 -3.80
CA PHE A 41 1.96 10.20 -3.44
C PHE A 41 0.51 9.72 -3.23
N ILE A 42 0.02 8.85 -4.12
CA ILE A 42 -1.37 8.36 -4.07
C ILE A 42 -1.58 7.33 -2.95
N PHE A 43 -0.74 6.30 -2.87
CA PHE A 43 -0.93 5.16 -1.95
C PHE A 43 -0.09 5.22 -0.68
N GLY A 44 0.76 6.25 -0.54
CA GLY A 44 1.61 6.43 0.62
C GLY A 44 2.58 5.27 0.84
N PRO A 45 2.82 4.87 2.11
CA PRO A 45 3.74 3.77 2.45
C PRO A 45 3.33 2.41 1.86
N SER A 46 2.04 2.22 1.55
CA SER A 46 1.53 0.97 0.97
C SER A 46 2.10 0.71 -0.43
N ALA A 47 2.38 1.76 -1.22
CA ALA A 47 3.05 1.61 -2.53
C ALA A 47 4.41 0.94 -2.41
N ILE A 48 5.22 1.36 -1.44
CA ILE A 48 6.57 0.83 -1.23
C ILE A 48 6.50 -0.65 -0.85
N GLN A 49 5.57 -1.02 0.03
CA GLN A 49 5.37 -2.41 0.44
C GLN A 49 4.86 -3.28 -0.72
N ALA A 50 3.99 -2.73 -1.58
CA ALA A 50 3.51 -3.42 -2.76
C ALA A 50 4.63 -3.65 -3.79
N LEU A 51 5.48 -2.65 -4.03
CA LEU A 51 6.63 -2.77 -4.92
C LEU A 51 7.64 -3.80 -4.41
N ASP A 52 7.95 -3.83 -3.11
CA ASP A 52 8.84 -4.84 -2.52
C ASP A 52 8.32 -6.27 -2.73
N LEU A 53 7.00 -6.49 -2.68
CA LEU A 53 6.41 -7.80 -2.99
C LEU A 53 6.58 -8.20 -4.47
N VAL A 54 6.49 -7.23 -5.38
CA VAL A 54 6.69 -7.44 -6.82
C VAL A 54 8.15 -7.74 -7.12
N ASP A 55 9.06 -6.93 -6.57
CA ASP A 55 10.51 -7.07 -6.76
C ASP A 55 11.03 -8.42 -6.25
N ARG A 56 10.47 -8.91 -5.15
CA ARG A 56 10.79 -10.25 -4.60
C ARG A 56 10.06 -11.40 -5.28
N GLN A 57 9.26 -11.13 -6.32
CA GLN A 57 8.42 -12.13 -6.99
C GLN A 57 7.55 -12.95 -6.02
N SER A 58 7.07 -12.30 -4.96
CA SER A 58 6.34 -12.95 -3.86
C SER A 58 4.83 -13.04 -4.14
N ILE A 59 4.41 -12.92 -5.40
CA ILE A 59 3.01 -12.91 -5.82
C ILE A 59 2.81 -13.98 -6.90
N THR A 60 1.84 -14.87 -6.69
CA THR A 60 1.45 -15.91 -7.62
C THR A 60 0.00 -15.72 -8.04
N LEU A 61 -0.24 -15.60 -9.35
CA LEU A 61 -1.60 -15.60 -9.89
C LEU A 61 -2.10 -17.05 -10.04
N ILE A 62 -3.24 -17.35 -9.42
CA ILE A 62 -3.95 -18.61 -9.62
C ILE A 62 -5.21 -18.32 -10.43
N SER A 63 -5.30 -18.94 -11.60
CA SER A 63 -6.46 -18.88 -12.48
C SER A 63 -7.20 -20.21 -12.50
N SER A 64 -8.52 -20.18 -12.37
CA SER A 64 -9.37 -21.35 -12.60
C SER A 64 -9.80 -21.45 -14.08
N PRO A 65 -10.11 -22.65 -14.59
CA PRO A 65 -10.71 -22.83 -15.93
C PRO A 65 -12.04 -22.07 -16.09
N SER A 66 -12.73 -21.78 -14.99
CA SER A 66 -13.95 -20.97 -14.98
C SER A 66 -13.70 -19.45 -15.08
N GLY A 67 -12.46 -19.01 -15.24
CA GLY A 67 -12.09 -17.60 -15.40
C GLY A 67 -11.91 -16.83 -14.09
N ARG A 68 -12.09 -17.47 -12.92
CA ARG A 68 -11.84 -16.81 -11.63
C ARG A 68 -10.34 -16.70 -11.42
N ARG A 69 -9.92 -15.54 -10.88
CA ARG A 69 -8.50 -15.23 -10.62
C ARG A 69 -8.34 -14.82 -9.17
N ILE A 70 -7.35 -15.38 -8.51
CA ILE A 70 -6.92 -15.00 -7.16
C ILE A 70 -5.42 -14.78 -7.14
N TYR A 71 -4.95 -13.88 -6.30
CA TYR A 71 -3.53 -13.66 -6.10
C TYR A 71 -3.11 -14.22 -4.76
N GLN A 72 -2.12 -15.11 -4.75
CA GLN A 72 -1.46 -15.57 -3.54
C GLN A 72 -0.23 -14.72 -3.29
N VAL A 73 -0.08 -14.21 -2.07
CA VAL A 73 1.02 -13.34 -1.66
C VAL A 73 1.80 -14.02 -0.55
N LEU A 74 3.09 -14.26 -0.75
CA LEU A 74 3.98 -14.80 0.27
C LEU A 74 4.42 -13.68 1.21
N GLY A 75 4.01 -13.76 2.47
CA GLY A 75 4.45 -12.82 3.50
C GLY A 75 5.88 -13.09 3.98
N SER A 76 6.50 -12.08 4.60
CA SER A 76 7.82 -12.19 5.22
C SER A 76 7.92 -13.26 6.31
N SER A 77 6.80 -13.66 6.90
CA SER A 77 6.72 -14.77 7.86
C SER A 77 6.69 -16.16 7.22
N GLY A 78 6.74 -16.25 5.88
CA GLY A 78 6.58 -17.49 5.13
C GLY A 78 5.12 -17.96 4.97
N LYS A 79 4.16 -17.21 5.53
CA LYS A 79 2.72 -17.50 5.37
C LYS A 79 2.19 -16.91 4.07
N THR A 80 1.37 -17.68 3.36
CA THR A 80 0.69 -17.23 2.15
C THR A 80 -0.65 -16.60 2.47
N TYR A 81 -0.91 -15.43 1.89
CA TYR A 81 -2.17 -14.70 1.98
C TYR A 81 -2.90 -14.73 0.64
N THR A 82 -4.21 -14.55 0.66
CA THR A 82 -5.05 -14.54 -0.54
C THR A 82 -5.63 -13.15 -0.75
N CYS A 83 -5.36 -12.60 -1.92
CA CYS A 83 -5.90 -11.34 -2.42
C CYS A 83 -6.96 -11.63 -3.49
N LEU A 84 -8.16 -11.09 -3.28
CA LEU A 84 -9.28 -11.15 -4.21
C LEU A 84 -9.51 -9.77 -4.81
N ALA A 85 -9.00 -9.56 -6.03
CA ALA A 85 -9.07 -8.26 -6.70
C ALA A 85 -10.53 -7.80 -6.94
N SER A 86 -11.45 -8.74 -7.20
CA SER A 86 -12.86 -8.44 -7.51
C SER A 86 -13.64 -7.78 -6.37
N CYS A 87 -13.18 -7.92 -5.12
CA CYS A 87 -13.85 -7.35 -3.95
C CYS A 87 -12.89 -6.61 -3.00
N HIS A 88 -11.69 -6.28 -3.47
CA HIS A 88 -10.65 -5.60 -2.69
C HIS A 88 -10.39 -6.24 -1.32
N TYR A 89 -10.40 -7.57 -1.25
CA TYR A 89 -10.18 -8.32 -0.01
C TYR A 89 -8.78 -8.93 0.04
N CYS A 90 -8.16 -8.90 1.21
CA CYS A 90 -6.95 -9.63 1.50
C CYS A 90 -7.05 -10.35 2.86
N SER A 91 -6.57 -11.60 2.93
CA SER A 91 -6.50 -12.35 4.20
C SER A 91 -5.32 -11.97 5.10
N CYS A 92 -4.54 -10.94 4.74
CA CYS A 92 -3.38 -10.55 5.52
C CYS A 92 -3.78 -9.83 6.82
N PRO A 93 -2.95 -9.92 7.88
CA PRO A 93 -3.20 -9.20 9.13
C PRO A 93 -3.35 -7.69 8.92
N ALA A 94 -2.53 -7.08 8.05
CA ALA A 94 -2.59 -5.64 7.79
C ALA A 94 -3.97 -5.19 7.30
N PHE A 95 -4.62 -5.94 6.42
CA PHE A 95 -5.98 -5.68 5.95
C PHE A 95 -7.00 -5.88 7.08
N ALA A 96 -6.90 -7.00 7.82
CA ALA A 96 -7.80 -7.30 8.92
C ALA A 96 -7.77 -6.23 10.03
N PHE A 97 -6.61 -5.65 10.33
CA PHE A 97 -6.48 -4.61 11.34
C PHE A 97 -6.80 -3.21 10.80
N SER A 98 -6.36 -2.86 9.60
CA SER A 98 -6.50 -1.48 9.09
C SER A 98 -7.88 -1.23 8.51
N VAL A 99 -8.40 -2.16 7.72
CA VAL A 99 -9.66 -1.98 6.99
C VAL A 99 -10.84 -2.46 7.83
N LEU A 100 -10.77 -3.70 8.34
CA LEU A 100 -11.93 -4.30 9.02
C LEU A 100 -12.13 -3.80 10.45
N ARG A 101 -11.05 -3.46 11.18
CA ARG A 101 -11.14 -3.01 12.59
C ARG A 101 -11.07 -1.50 12.76
N LYS A 102 -10.47 -0.77 11.81
CA LYS A 102 -10.15 0.65 11.99
C LYS A 102 -10.75 1.58 10.92
N SER A 103 -11.39 1.04 9.89
CA SER A 103 -11.95 1.82 8.77
C SER A 103 -10.96 2.81 8.15
N ASP A 104 -9.64 2.54 8.24
CA ASP A 104 -8.63 3.32 7.54
C ASP A 104 -8.74 2.92 6.05
N SER A 105 -9.48 3.72 5.26
CA SER A 105 -9.61 3.48 3.82
C SER A 105 -8.30 3.86 3.11
N LEU A 106 -7.78 2.97 2.27
CA LEU A 106 -6.48 3.14 1.59
C LEU A 106 -6.45 4.32 0.59
N LEU A 107 -7.59 4.95 0.33
CA LEU A 107 -7.77 6.04 -0.63
C LEU A 107 -7.97 7.41 0.04
N GLU A 108 -7.88 7.51 1.36
CA GLU A 108 -7.83 8.84 1.98
C GLU A 108 -6.44 9.45 1.80
N PRO A 109 -6.33 10.63 1.14
CA PRO A 109 -5.08 11.38 1.16
C PRO A 109 -4.75 11.67 2.62
N ARG A 110 -3.63 11.10 3.11
CA ARG A 110 -3.14 11.41 4.46
C ARG A 110 -2.87 12.91 4.53
N ALA A 111 -3.75 13.64 5.21
CA ALA A 111 -3.36 14.91 5.80
C ALA A 111 -2.13 14.65 6.71
N PRO A 112 -1.11 15.52 6.71
CA PRO A 112 0.09 15.31 7.49
C PRO A 112 -0.29 15.13 8.94
N SER A 113 -0.07 13.92 9.46
CA SER A 113 -0.29 13.60 10.86
C SER A 113 0.59 14.52 11.69
N ARG A 114 -0.03 15.39 12.50
CA ARG A 114 0.64 16.07 13.61
C ARG A 114 1.50 15.05 14.34
N SER A 115 2.79 15.40 14.45
CA SER A 115 3.82 14.74 15.24
C SER A 115 3.25 14.07 16.49
N LYS A 116 3.19 12.74 16.49
CA LYS A 116 3.30 12.00 17.75
C LYS A 116 4.73 12.19 18.19
N THR A 117 4.98 13.19 19.03
CA THR A 117 6.21 13.31 19.80
C THR A 117 6.43 11.99 20.51
N TYR A 118 7.41 11.25 19.98
CA TYR A 118 8.05 10.13 20.61
C TYR A 118 8.72 10.65 21.88
N SER A 119 7.99 10.61 23.00
CA SER A 119 8.61 10.83 24.30
C SER A 119 9.27 9.52 24.71
N HIS A 120 10.49 9.35 24.20
CA HIS A 120 11.48 8.47 24.76
C HIS A 120 11.61 8.82 26.24
N ASN A 121 11.29 7.90 27.14
CA ASN A 121 11.61 8.08 28.55
C ASN A 121 12.09 6.74 29.12
N SER A 122 13.30 6.37 28.70
CA SER A 122 14.14 5.46 29.47
C SER A 122 15.00 6.29 30.44
N LEU A 123 14.82 5.99 31.73
CA LEU A 123 15.83 6.01 32.79
C LEU A 123 16.59 7.34 33.03
N PHE A 124 16.27 8.05 34.12
CA PHE A 124 17.25 8.38 35.18
C PHE A 124 16.59 9.11 36.37
N GLN A 125 16.42 8.38 37.47
CA GLN A 125 17.02 8.68 38.78
C GLN A 125 16.79 10.06 39.45
N ARG A 126 16.05 10.05 40.57
CA ARG A 126 16.42 10.57 41.91
C ARG A 126 15.22 10.33 42.86
N ARG A 127 15.40 9.56 43.95
CA ARG A 127 15.67 10.06 45.32
C ARG A 127 14.63 11.13 45.72
N THR A 128 13.81 11.00 46.77
CA THR A 128 14.07 10.49 48.13
C THR A 128 12.76 10.53 48.93
N ALA A 129 12.61 9.57 49.86
CA ALA A 129 12.01 9.66 51.19
C ALA A 129 10.80 10.58 51.51
N LEU A 130 9.77 9.95 52.13
CA LEU A 130 8.93 10.34 53.29
C LEU A 130 9.43 11.50 54.20
N PRO A 131 8.71 11.94 55.27
CA PRO A 131 7.26 11.95 55.61
C PRO A 131 6.77 13.35 56.13
N THR A 132 5.46 13.55 56.31
CA THR A 132 4.78 13.73 57.62
C THR A 132 3.27 13.81 57.42
#